data_AF-A0A9Y2N045-F1
#
_entry.id   AF-A0A9Y2N045-F1
#
_cell.length_a   1.000
_cell.length_b   1.000
_cell.length_c   1.000
_cell.angle_alpha   90.00
_cell.angle_beta   90.00
_cell.angle_gamma   90.00
#
_symmetry.space_group_name_H-M   'P 1'
#
loop_
_entity.id
_entity.type
_entity.pdbx_description
1 polymer ?
#
loop_
_entity_poly.entity_id
_entity_poly.type
_entity_poly.pdbx_seq_one_letter_code
_entity_poly.pdbx_strand_id
1 'polypeptide(L)'
;MTGQRTSTMDRAETAERDLGRLLEAGPFADALRAAIRARGLGLDRIRYRLRGRGTSLSLATLSHWQSGRCRPERPESLQALRNLEDILGVPPNSLRRLLGPPRSRAQLHR
;
A
#
# COMPACT_ATOMS: atom_id res chain seq x y z
N MET A 1 29.11 -4.01 25.51
CA MET A 1 28.68 -5.23 24.80
C MET A 1 27.32 -4.94 24.18
N THR A 2 27.28 -4.40 22.95
CA THR A 2 26.05 -3.86 22.32
C THR A 2 25.77 -4.62 21.04
N GLY A 3 24.91 -5.63 21.11
CA GLY A 3 24.78 -6.66 20.06
C GLY A 3 23.42 -6.79 19.37
N GLN A 4 22.53 -5.79 19.39
CA GLN A 4 21.16 -5.96 18.84
C GLN A 4 20.64 -4.79 17.99
N ARG A 5 21.45 -4.25 17.06
CA ARG A 5 20.99 -3.21 16.11
C ARG A 5 20.56 -3.72 14.73
N THR A 6 20.72 -5.01 14.41
CA THR A 6 20.54 -5.53 13.05
C THR A 6 19.23 -6.28 12.77
N SER A 7 18.49 -6.75 13.79
CA SER A 7 17.26 -7.54 13.54
C SER A 7 16.05 -6.73 13.06
N THR A 8 16.03 -5.42 13.28
CA THR A 8 14.94 -4.55 12.78
C THR A 8 15.11 -4.24 11.28
N MET A 9 16.36 -4.15 10.82
CA MET A 9 16.68 -3.89 9.41
C MET A 9 16.38 -5.12 8.56
N ASP A 10 16.74 -6.31 9.02
CA ASP A 10 16.45 -7.59 8.33
C ASP A 10 14.96 -7.80 8.05
N ARG A 11 14.09 -7.45 9.01
CA ARG A 11 12.63 -7.53 8.82
C ARG A 11 12.12 -6.49 7.82
N ALA A 12 12.71 -5.30 7.80
CA ALA A 12 12.34 -4.25 6.85
C ALA A 12 12.77 -4.64 5.43
N GLU A 13 14.00 -5.13 5.25
CA GLU A 13 14.51 -5.63 3.96
C GLU A 13 13.66 -6.80 3.44
N THR A 14 13.26 -7.73 4.31
CA THR A 14 12.36 -8.83 3.94
C THR A 14 10.99 -8.29 3.52
N ALA A 15 10.43 -7.32 4.24
CA ALA A 15 9.15 -6.70 3.89
C ALA A 15 9.21 -5.91 2.58
N GLU A 16 10.32 -5.25 2.28
CA GLU A 16 10.56 -4.55 1.02
C GLU A 16 10.67 -5.52 -0.16
N ARG A 17 11.34 -6.67 0.02
CA ARG A 17 11.41 -7.74 -0.99
C ARG A 17 10.05 -8.37 -1.27
N ASP A 18 9.28 -8.65 -0.22
CA ASP A 18 7.92 -9.19 -0.33
C ASP A 18 6.98 -8.19 -1.02
N LEU A 19 7.12 -6.90 -0.67
CA LEU A 19 6.43 -5.80 -1.33
C LEU A 19 6.75 -5.76 -2.84
N GLY A 20 8.01 -5.88 -3.24
CA GLY A 20 8.40 -5.92 -4.66
C GLY A 20 7.69 -7.03 -5.44
N ARG A 21 7.62 -8.24 -4.87
CA ARG A 21 6.87 -9.37 -5.47
C ARG A 21 5.38 -9.07 -5.57
N LEU A 22 4.79 -8.48 -4.54
CA LEU A 22 3.37 -8.12 -4.51
C LEU A 22 3.02 -6.99 -5.50
N LEU A 23 3.93 -6.04 -5.72
CA LEU A 23 3.75 -4.97 -6.70
C LEU A 23 3.82 -5.46 -8.15
N GLU A 24 4.51 -6.58 -8.39
CA GLU A 24 4.67 -7.16 -9.73
C GLU A 24 3.53 -8.11 -10.12
N ALA A 25 3.07 -8.96 -9.18
CA ALA A 25 2.10 -10.01 -9.48
C ALA A 25 1.06 -10.25 -8.36
N GLY A 26 1.11 -9.46 -7.28
CA GLY A 26 0.21 -9.61 -6.14
C GLY A 26 -1.11 -8.85 -6.29
N PRO A 27 -2.12 -9.17 -5.47
CA PRO A 27 -3.34 -8.39 -5.42
C PRO A 27 -3.05 -7.00 -4.83
N PHE A 28 -3.71 -5.98 -5.38
CA PHE A 28 -3.59 -4.58 -4.94
C PHE A 28 -3.78 -4.42 -3.41
N ALA A 29 -4.71 -5.18 -2.82
CA ALA A 29 -4.98 -5.14 -1.38
C ALA A 29 -3.78 -5.57 -0.53
N ASP A 30 -3.11 -6.68 -0.89
CA ASP A 30 -1.91 -7.14 -0.20
C ASP A 30 -0.71 -6.23 -0.48
N ALA A 31 -0.53 -5.78 -1.72
CA ALA A 31 0.52 -4.83 -2.06
C ALA A 31 0.40 -3.53 -1.25
N LEU A 32 -0.83 -3.00 -1.11
CA LEU A 32 -1.12 -1.83 -0.29
C LEU A 32 -0.82 -2.10 1.19
N ARG A 33 -1.26 -3.24 1.73
CA ARG A 33 -1.01 -3.62 3.13
C ARG A 33 0.49 -3.79 3.39
N ALA A 34 1.21 -4.44 2.50
CA ALA A 34 2.65 -4.64 2.58
C ALA A 34 3.40 -3.30 2.52
N ALA A 35 3.02 -2.39 1.63
CA ALA A 35 3.65 -1.07 1.52
C ALA A 35 3.47 -0.25 2.81
N ILE A 36 2.26 -0.29 3.38
CA ILE A 36 1.95 0.38 4.66
C ILE A 36 2.78 -0.22 5.81
N ARG A 37 2.89 -1.55 5.87
CA ARG A 37 3.69 -2.26 6.89
C ARG A 37 5.19 -2.00 6.74
N ALA A 38 5.72 -2.04 5.52
CA ALA A 38 7.11 -1.75 5.23
C ALA A 38 7.48 -0.30 5.65
N ARG A 39 6.54 0.64 5.48
CA ARG A 39 6.74 2.04 5.89
C ARG A 39 6.48 2.30 7.38
N GLY A 40 5.86 1.35 8.09
CA GLY A 40 5.43 1.54 9.48
C GLY A 40 4.43 2.69 9.66
N LEU A 41 3.65 3.02 8.64
CA LEU A 41 2.67 4.12 8.69
C LEU A 41 1.28 3.59 9.07
N GLY A 42 0.60 4.28 9.98
CA GLY A 42 -0.83 4.05 10.22
C GLY A 42 -1.71 4.68 9.15
N LEU A 43 -2.92 4.14 8.96
CA LEU A 43 -3.92 4.69 8.04
C LEU A 43 -4.27 6.14 8.35
N ASP A 44 -4.29 6.53 9.62
CA ASP A 44 -4.53 7.91 10.04
C ASP A 44 -3.43 8.87 9.55
N ARG A 45 -2.17 8.46 9.66
CA ARG A 45 -1.01 9.26 9.21
C ARG A 45 -0.98 9.41 7.70
N ILE A 46 -1.39 8.36 6.98
CA ILE A 46 -1.58 8.39 5.53
C ILE A 46 -2.68 9.39 5.17
N ARG A 47 -3.84 9.31 5.82
CA ARG A 47 -4.95 10.24 5.61
C ARG A 47 -4.54 11.69 5.87
N TYR A 48 -3.83 11.96 6.96
CA TYR A 48 -3.34 13.29 7.28
C TYR A 48 -2.43 13.85 6.17
N ARG A 49 -1.48 13.04 5.67
CA ARG A 49 -0.58 13.43 4.58
C ARG A 49 -1.30 13.65 3.25
N LEU A 50 -2.30 12.83 2.93
CA LEU A 50 -3.13 13.01 1.74
C LEU A 50 -3.93 14.31 1.79
N ARG A 51 -4.52 14.61 2.96
CA ARG A 51 -5.24 15.87 3.19
C ARG A 51 -4.34 17.09 2.98
N GLY A 52 -3.09 17.02 3.48
CA GLY A 52 -2.09 18.07 3.26
C GLY A 52 -1.71 18.29 1.79
N ARG A 53 -1.98 17.31 0.91
CA ARG A 53 -1.76 17.40 -0.55
C ARG A 53 -3.03 17.73 -1.33
N GLY A 54 -4.10 18.14 -0.64
CA GLY A 54 -5.38 18.50 -1.27
C GLY A 54 -6.25 17.30 -1.66
N THR A 55 -5.91 16.07 -1.23
CA THR A 55 -6.73 14.89 -1.50
C THR A 55 -7.37 14.35 -0.23
N SER A 56 -8.69 14.44 -0.13
CA SER A 56 -9.44 13.93 1.03
C SER A 56 -9.88 12.49 0.77
N LEU A 57 -9.20 11.52 1.40
CA LEU A 57 -9.64 10.12 1.44
C LEU A 57 -10.12 9.73 2.83
N SER A 58 -11.28 9.08 2.88
CA SER A 58 -11.82 8.53 4.14
C SER A 58 -11.09 7.26 4.55
N LEU A 59 -10.95 7.07 5.88
CA LEU A 59 -10.37 5.84 6.46
C LEU A 59 -11.16 4.60 6.01
N ALA A 60 -12.49 4.73 5.91
CA ALA A 60 -13.37 3.70 5.38
C ALA A 60 -13.00 3.31 3.94
N THR A 61 -12.71 4.28 3.08
CA THR A 61 -12.29 4.03 1.69
C THR A 61 -10.96 3.27 1.64
N LEU A 62 -9.97 3.68 2.44
CA LEU A 62 -8.70 2.96 2.56
C LEU A 62 -8.89 1.52 3.08
N SER A 63 -9.78 1.32 4.04
CA SER A 63 -10.10 0.00 4.57
C SER A 63 -10.77 -0.91 3.52
N HIS A 64 -11.68 -0.36 2.71
CA HIS A 64 -12.30 -1.08 1.61
C HIS A 64 -11.30 -1.44 0.51
N TRP A 65 -10.31 -0.59 0.26
CA TRP A 65 -9.20 -0.84 -0.66
C TRP A 65 -8.29 -1.97 -0.16
N GLN A 66 -7.97 -2.00 1.13
CA GLN A 66 -7.19 -3.07 1.77
C GLN A 66 -7.92 -4.42 1.84
N SER A 67 -9.25 -4.42 1.72
CA SER A 67 -10.06 -5.64 1.70
C SER A 67 -10.37 -6.11 0.28
N GLY A 68 -9.93 -5.37 -0.75
CA GLY A 68 -10.27 -5.64 -2.15
C GLY A 68 -11.75 -5.46 -2.49
N ARG A 69 -12.56 -4.87 -1.58
CA ARG A 69 -14.01 -4.67 -1.78
C ARG A 69 -14.32 -3.52 -2.73
N CYS A 70 -13.48 -2.49 -2.77
CA CYS A 70 -13.59 -1.39 -3.72
C CYS A 70 -12.24 -1.11 -4.38
N ARG A 71 -12.27 -0.77 -5.67
CA ARG A 71 -11.09 -0.30 -6.41
C ARG A 71 -11.18 1.20 -6.66
N PRO A 72 -10.06 1.94 -6.65
CA PRO A 72 -10.04 3.34 -7.04
C PRO A 72 -10.32 3.50 -8.55
N GLU A 73 -11.56 3.77 -8.92
CA GLU A 73 -11.98 4.01 -10.31
C GLU A 73 -12.17 5.50 -10.63
N ARG A 74 -12.36 6.33 -9.60
CA ARG A 74 -12.59 7.78 -9.76
C ARG A 74 -11.26 8.52 -9.96
N PRO A 75 -11.25 9.62 -10.74
CA PRO A 75 -10.04 10.43 -10.96
C PRO A 75 -9.46 10.98 -9.64
N GLU A 76 -10.31 11.38 -8.69
CA GLU A 76 -9.89 11.81 -7.35
C GLU A 76 -9.17 10.69 -6.58
N SER A 77 -9.70 9.47 -6.64
CA SER A 77 -9.09 8.29 -6.02
C SER A 77 -7.77 7.90 -6.67
N LEU A 78 -7.65 8.05 -8.00
CA LEU A 78 -6.40 7.83 -8.72
C LEU A 78 -5.35 8.88 -8.33
N GLN A 79 -5.75 10.14 -8.17
CA GLN A 79 -4.88 11.20 -7.67
C GLN A 79 -4.42 10.93 -6.24
N ALA A 80 -5.33 10.44 -5.39
CA ALA A 80 -5.03 10.01 -4.04
C ALA A 80 -4.04 8.84 -4.01
N LEU A 81 -4.23 7.86 -4.90
CA LEU A 81 -3.35 6.72 -5.05
C LEU A 81 -1.95 7.13 -5.47
N ARG A 82 -1.82 8.07 -6.42
CA ARG A 82 -0.52 8.61 -6.83
C ARG A 82 0.21 9.29 -5.65
N ASN A 83 -0.50 10.08 -4.85
CA ASN A 83 0.05 10.71 -3.66
C ASN A 83 0.43 9.67 -2.59
N LEU A 84 -0.37 8.60 -2.46
CA LEU A 84 -0.10 7.49 -1.57
C LEU A 84 1.17 6.73 -1.96
N GLU A 85 1.37 6.46 -3.25
CA GLU A 85 2.59 5.81 -3.77
C GLU A 85 3.85 6.59 -3.36
N ASP A 86 3.82 7.92 -3.51
CA ASP A 86 4.91 8.81 -3.10
C ASP A 86 5.15 8.82 -1.58
N ILE A 87 4.08 8.83 -0.77
CA ILE A 87 4.19 8.78 0.70
C ILE A 87 4.80 7.44 1.16
N LEU A 88 4.41 6.35 0.52
CA LEU A 88 4.89 5.00 0.81
C LEU A 88 6.31 4.77 0.26
N GLY A 89 6.77 5.59 -0.68
CA GLY A 89 8.06 5.43 -1.34
C GLY A 89 8.09 4.28 -2.33
N VAL A 90 6.93 3.85 -2.85
CA VAL A 90 6.84 2.84 -3.90
C VAL A 90 6.93 3.51 -5.27
N PRO A 91 7.35 2.79 -6.32
CA PRO A 91 7.43 3.37 -7.65
C PRO A 91 6.04 3.86 -8.10
N PRO A 92 5.98 5.03 -8.76
CA PRO A 92 4.71 5.57 -9.23
C PRO A 92 4.09 4.63 -10.25
N ASN A 93 2.78 4.47 -10.19
CA ASN A 93 2.00 3.52 -10.99
C ASN A 93 2.19 2.05 -10.64
N SER A 94 3.02 1.65 -9.69
CA SER A 94 3.11 0.23 -9.30
C SER A 94 1.78 -0.29 -8.77
N LEU A 95 1.15 0.44 -7.84
CA LEU A 95 -0.16 0.07 -7.33
C LEU A 95 -1.26 0.31 -8.39
N ARG A 96 -1.12 1.34 -9.22
CA ARG A 96 -2.07 1.63 -10.29
C ARG A 96 -2.09 0.54 -11.37
N ARG A 97 -0.94 -0.07 -11.69
CA ARG A 97 -0.83 -1.18 -12.64
C ARG A 97 -1.58 -2.42 -12.16
N LEU A 98 -1.61 -2.67 -10.85
CA LEU A 98 -2.39 -3.75 -10.24
C LEU A 98 -3.91 -3.57 -10.34
N LEU A 99 -4.39 -2.38 -10.70
CA LEU A 99 -5.80 -2.10 -10.97
C LEU A 99 -6.21 -2.45 -12.41
N GLY A 100 -5.24 -2.64 -13.31
CA GLY A 100 -5.45 -3.16 -14.67
C GLY A 100 -6.09 -4.56 -14.66
N PRO A 101 -6.60 -5.05 -15.81
CA PRO A 101 -7.62 -6.10 -15.85
C PRO A 101 -7.27 -7.28 -14.95
N PRO A 102 -8.22 -7.69 -14.10
CA PRO A 102 -7.95 -8.50 -12.94
C PRO A 102 -7.42 -9.86 -13.35
N ARG A 103 -6.19 -10.19 -12.98
CA ARG A 103 -5.89 -11.59 -12.69
C ARG A 103 -6.52 -11.91 -11.34
N SER A 104 -7.78 -12.30 -11.45
CA SER A 104 -8.58 -12.90 -10.42
C SER A 104 -7.89 -14.14 -9.82
N ARG A 105 -8.15 -14.35 -8.52
CA ARG A 105 -7.97 -15.57 -7.70
C ARG A 105 -6.69 -15.67 -6.88
N ALA A 106 -6.81 -15.19 -5.64
CA ALA A 106 -6.35 -15.78 -4.36
C ALA A 106 -6.67 -14.72 -3.28
N GLN A 107 -7.26 -14.94 -2.11
CA GLN A 107 -7.59 -16.17 -1.40
C GLN A 107 -8.55 -15.86 -0.24
N LEU A 108 -9.50 -16.79 -0.05
CA LEU A 108 -10.12 -17.23 1.20
C LEU A 108 -9.55 -16.61 2.50
N HIS A 109 -10.39 -15.87 3.24
CA HIS A 109 -10.22 -15.63 4.67
C HIS A 109 -10.64 -16.93 5.40
N ARG A 110 -9.73 -17.58 6.13
CA ARG A 110 -10.04 -18.56 7.18
C ARG A 110 -9.72 -17.92 8.52
#